data_AF-A0A7X7A4W6-F1
#
_entry.id   AF-A0A7X7A4W6-F1
#
_cell.length_a   1.000
_cell.length_b   1.000
_cell.length_c   1.000
_cell.angle_alpha   90.00
_cell.angle_beta   90.00
_cell.angle_gamma   90.00
#
_symmetry.space_group_name_H-M   'P 1'
#
loop_
_entity.id
_entity.type
_entity.pdbx_description
1 polymer ?
#
loop_
_entity_poly.entity_id
_entity_poly.type
_entity_poly.pdbx_seq_one_letter_code
_entity_poly.pdbx_strand_id
1 'polypeptide(L)'
;MQTTVRATEKCWVRILADGKSVYEGTLQPGTERTWSAGKVIEMTMGNAGGVRLVVDGKELGAAGRPGEVVRRVFRAESPAQVAGSAQVP
;
A
#
# COMPACT_ATOMS: atom_id res chain seq x y z
N MET A 1 3.70 12.39 2.76
CA MET A 1 3.85 10.95 3.05
C MET A 1 4.44 10.23 1.85
N GLN A 2 5.19 9.16 2.08
CA GLN A 2 5.74 8.29 1.05
C GLN A 2 5.21 6.87 1.23
N THR A 3 4.91 6.16 0.15
CA THR A 3 4.50 4.77 0.20
C THR A 3 5.23 3.96 -0.87
N THR A 4 5.90 2.92 -0.43
CA THR A 4 6.59 1.94 -1.28
C THR A 4 5.77 0.67 -1.35
N VAL A 5 5.56 0.19 -2.56
CA VAL A 5 5.00 -1.13 -2.85
C VAL A 5 6.10 -2.01 -3.39
N ARG A 6 6.27 -3.19 -2.80
CA ARG A 6 7.11 -4.26 -3.33
C ARG A 6 6.22 -5.42 -3.72
N ALA A 7 6.20 -5.75 -5.00
CA ALA A 7 5.46 -6.89 -5.51
C ALA A 7 6.32 -8.15 -5.34
N THR A 8 5.84 -9.12 -4.56
CA THR A 8 6.44 -10.46 -4.44
C THR A 8 5.82 -11.44 -5.42
N GLU A 9 4.61 -11.17 -5.89
CA GLU A 9 3.92 -11.90 -6.95
C GLU A 9 3.32 -10.93 -7.97
N LYS A 10 2.76 -11.45 -9.07
CA LYS A 10 2.01 -10.64 -10.02
C LYS A 10 0.77 -10.07 -9.33
N CYS A 11 0.72 -8.76 -9.20
CA CYS A 11 -0.39 -8.06 -8.56
C CYS A 11 -0.81 -6.85 -9.40
N TRP A 12 -2.11 -6.60 -9.46
CA TRP A 12 -2.60 -5.36 -10.04
C TRP A 12 -2.64 -4.30 -8.96
N VAL A 13 -2.13 -3.09 -9.22
CA VAL A 13 -2.19 -2.00 -8.26
C VAL A 13 -2.66 -0.71 -8.92
N ARG A 14 -3.46 0.05 -8.17
CA ARG A 14 -3.94 1.38 -8.53
C ARG A 14 -3.67 2.33 -7.39
N ILE A 15 -2.99 3.44 -7.67
CA ILE A 15 -2.56 4.42 -6.68
C ILE A 15 -3.16 5.77 -7.04
N LEU A 16 -3.87 6.37 -6.10
CA LEU A 16 -4.36 7.74 -6.18
C LEU A 16 -3.62 8.58 -5.14
N ALA A 17 -2.96 9.64 -5.57
CA ALA A 17 -2.35 10.64 -4.71
C ALA A 17 -3.25 11.89 -4.69
N ASP A 18 -3.68 12.30 -3.51
CA ASP A 18 -4.51 13.50 -3.32
C ASP A 18 -5.77 13.51 -4.21
N GLY A 19 -6.38 12.33 -4.40
CA GLY A 19 -7.55 12.13 -5.24
C GLY A 19 -7.28 11.98 -6.75
N LYS A 20 -6.01 12.07 -7.19
CA LYS A 20 -5.62 11.89 -8.60
C LYS A 20 -4.95 10.54 -8.80
N SER A 21 -5.41 9.77 -9.78
CA SER A 21 -4.75 8.51 -10.17
C SER A 21 -3.37 8.80 -10.72
N VAL A 22 -2.33 8.41 -9.97
CA VAL A 22 -0.92 8.58 -10.35
C VAL A 22 -0.33 7.31 -10.93
N TYR A 23 -0.96 6.16 -10.68
CA TYR A 23 -0.53 4.88 -11.24
C TYR A 23 -1.69 3.90 -11.31
N GLU A 24 -1.74 3.13 -12.39
CA GLU A 24 -2.63 1.99 -12.52
C GLU A 24 -1.97 0.96 -13.44
N GLY A 25 -1.78 -0.26 -12.95
CA GLY A 25 -1.14 -1.30 -13.73
C GLY A 25 -0.79 -2.54 -12.93
N THR A 26 -0.30 -3.55 -13.62
CA THR A 26 0.15 -4.80 -13.01
C THR A 26 1.65 -4.73 -12.71
N LEU A 27 2.03 -4.94 -11.46
CA LEU A 27 3.41 -5.10 -11.06
C LEU A 27 3.83 -6.57 -11.25
N GLN A 28 5.08 -6.75 -11.67
CA GLN A 28 5.70 -8.06 -11.75
C GLN A 28 6.42 -8.38 -10.43
N PRO A 29 6.56 -9.67 -10.07
CA PRO A 29 7.35 -10.06 -8.90
C PRO A 29 8.76 -9.46 -8.96
N GLY A 30 9.26 -8.95 -7.83
CA GLY A 30 10.52 -8.22 -7.71
C GLY A 30 10.41 -6.73 -8.06
N THR A 31 9.24 -6.25 -8.53
CA THR A 31 9.05 -4.82 -8.81
C THR A 31 8.89 -4.04 -7.51
N GLU A 32 9.69 -3.00 -7.35
CA GLU A 32 9.54 -2.01 -6.28
C GLU A 32 9.19 -0.66 -6.89
N ARG A 33 8.17 0.00 -6.34
CA ARG A 33 7.79 1.35 -6.74
C ARG A 33 7.40 2.16 -5.53
N THR A 34 7.74 3.44 -5.59
CA THR A 34 7.50 4.39 -4.51
C THR A 34 6.72 5.58 -5.04
N TRP A 35 5.69 5.96 -4.30
CA TRP A 35 4.86 7.13 -4.60
C TRP A 35 4.82 8.06 -3.38
N SER A 36 4.65 9.34 -3.63
CA SER A 36 4.54 10.35 -2.59
C SER A 36 3.27 11.18 -2.80
N ALA A 37 2.60 11.55 -1.71
CA ALA A 37 1.45 12.45 -1.74
C ALA A 37 1.47 13.42 -0.55
N GLY A 38 0.75 14.53 -0.71
CA GLY A 38 0.70 15.61 0.28
C GLY A 38 -0.25 15.32 1.44
N LYS A 39 -1.45 14.82 1.15
CA LYS A 39 -2.55 14.66 2.12
C LYS A 39 -3.02 13.21 2.24
N VAL A 40 -3.25 12.54 1.12
CA VAL A 40 -3.83 11.19 1.10
C VAL A 40 -3.27 10.35 -0.04
N ILE A 41 -3.01 9.08 0.23
CA ILE A 41 -2.74 8.04 -0.76
C ILE A 41 -3.83 6.98 -0.64
N GLU A 42 -4.54 6.72 -1.73
CA GLU A 42 -5.43 5.59 -1.84
C GLU A 42 -4.80 4.52 -2.73
N MET A 43 -4.81 3.29 -2.25
CA MET A 43 -4.18 2.17 -2.94
C MET A 43 -5.20 1.05 -3.06
N THR A 44 -5.37 0.54 -4.27
CA THR A 44 -6.13 -0.68 -4.52
C THR A 44 -5.18 -1.71 -5.06
N MET A 45 -5.14 -2.90 -4.47
CA MET A 45 -4.23 -3.97 -4.82
C MET A 45 -5.04 -5.24 -5.05
N GLY A 46 -5.00 -5.79 -6.25
CA GLY A 46 -5.51 -7.12 -6.57
C GLY A 46 -4.39 -8.16 -6.47
N ASN A 47 -4.68 -9.30 -5.85
CA ASN A 47 -3.67 -10.25 -5.36
C ASN A 47 -2.78 -9.64 -4.25
N ALA A 48 -3.42 -9.06 -3.22
CA ALA A 48 -2.76 -8.31 -2.15
C ALA A 48 -1.80 -9.15 -1.28
N GLY A 49 -1.91 -10.47 -1.29
CA GLY A 49 -0.94 -11.36 -0.64
C GLY A 49 0.46 -11.30 -1.25
N GLY A 50 0.52 -11.00 -2.55
CA GLY A 50 1.75 -10.78 -3.30
C GLY A 50 2.32 -9.36 -3.17
N VAL A 51 1.86 -8.57 -2.20
CA VAL A 51 2.19 -7.15 -2.08
C VAL A 51 2.70 -6.83 -0.69
N ARG A 52 3.93 -6.32 -0.59
CA ARG A 52 4.50 -5.76 0.64
C ARG A 52 4.40 -4.24 0.62
N LEU A 53 3.88 -3.67 1.69
CA LEU A 53 3.70 -2.22 1.85
C LEU A 53 4.67 -1.64 2.87
N VAL A 54 5.28 -0.50 2.50
CA VAL A 54 6.04 0.35 3.40
C VAL A 54 5.45 1.75 3.33
N VAL A 55 4.95 2.28 4.45
CA VAL A 55 4.32 3.61 4.51
C VAL A 55 5.13 4.47 5.47
N ASP A 56 5.64 5.61 4.99
CA ASP A 56 6.49 6.54 5.73
C ASP A 56 7.66 5.83 6.46
N GLY A 57 8.28 4.85 5.78
CA GLY A 57 9.39 4.05 6.31
C GLY A 57 8.96 2.90 7.23
N LYS A 58 7.68 2.78 7.60
CA LYS A 58 7.15 1.67 8.40
C LYS A 58 6.70 0.54 7.49
N GLU A 59 7.35 -0.61 7.62
CA GLU A 59 6.94 -1.83 6.91
C GLU A 59 5.67 -2.41 7.55
N LEU A 60 4.58 -2.46 6.79
CA LEU A 60 3.29 -3.02 7.22
C LEU A 60 3.16 -4.51 6.90
N GLY A 61 4.10 -5.06 6.14
CA GLY A 61 4.06 -6.44 5.68
C GLY A 61 3.12 -6.63 4.50
N ALA A 62 2.45 -7.79 4.45
CA ALA A 62 1.59 -8.15 3.32
C ALA A 62 0.30 -7.31 3.34
N ALA A 63 -0.12 -6.80 2.19
CA ALA A 63 -1.29 -5.94 2.09
C ALA A 63 -2.61 -6.69 2.33
N GLY A 64 -2.63 -8.01 2.10
CA GLY A 64 -3.80 -8.88 2.29
C GLY A 64 -3.46 -10.35 2.06
N ARG A 65 -4.47 -11.15 1.69
CA ARG A 65 -4.29 -12.56 1.32
C ARG A 65 -4.05 -12.75 -0.19
N PRO A 66 -3.44 -13.88 -0.60
CA PRO A 66 -3.31 -14.21 -2.02
C PRO A 66 -4.68 -14.21 -2.71
N GLY A 67 -4.75 -13.63 -3.91
CA GLY A 67 -5.98 -13.46 -4.69
C GLY A 67 -6.95 -12.38 -4.18
N GLU A 68 -6.73 -11.83 -2.97
CA GLU A 68 -7.63 -10.83 -2.37
C GLU A 68 -7.44 -9.46 -3.04
N VAL A 69 -8.54 -8.75 -3.25
CA VAL A 69 -8.51 -7.33 -3.63
C VAL A 69 -8.65 -6.50 -2.37
N VAL A 70 -7.62 -5.72 -2.07
CA VAL A 70 -7.57 -4.86 -0.89
C VAL A 70 -7.51 -3.41 -1.29
N ARG A 71 -8.39 -2.60 -0.71
CA ARG A 71 -8.30 -1.14 -0.76
C ARG A 71 -7.81 -0.60 0.59
N ARG A 72 -6.79 0.25 0.55
CA ARG A 72 -6.26 0.98 1.71
C ARG A 72 -6.25 2.47 1.40
N VAL A 73 -6.55 3.27 2.41
CA VAL A 73 -6.46 4.71 2.34
C VAL A 73 -5.54 5.13 3.47
N PHE A 74 -4.39 5.66 3.11
CA PHE A 74 -3.42 6.23 4.02
C PHE A 74 -3.53 7.73 3.95
N ARG A 75 -3.74 8.37 5.09
CA ARG A 75 -3.69 9.83 5.19
C ARG A 75 -2.35 10.18 5.80
N ALA A 76 -1.83 11.35 5.47
CA ALA A 76 -0.72 11.93 6.21
C ALA A 76 -1.23 12.20 7.64
N GLU A 77 -1.11 11.19 8.50
CA GLU A 77 -1.41 11.34 9.91
C GLU A 77 -0.29 12.18 10.53
N SER A 78 -0.66 13.23 11.24
CA SER A 78 0.18 13.71 12.34
C SER A 78 0.50 12.49 13.22
N PRO A 79 1.71 12.36 13.80
CA PRO A 79 2.32 11.10 14.27
C PRO A 79 1.61 10.30 15.40
N ALA A 80 0.30 10.46 15.62
CA ALA A 80 -0.41 9.93 16.78
C ALA A 80 -1.20 8.63 16.58
N GLN A 81 -1.37 8.08 15.35
CA GLN A 81 -2.38 7.01 15.20
C GLN A 81 -2.04 5.83 14.26
N VAL A 82 -0.79 5.37 14.27
CA VAL A 82 -0.45 4.00 13.82
C VAL A 82 -0.15 3.07 15.00
N ALA A 83 -1.05 3.04 15.97
CA ALA A 83 -1.19 1.98 16.96
C ALA A 83 -2.56 1.31 16.76
N GLY A 84 -2.54 0.10 16.19
CA GLY A 84 -3.72 -0.73 15.93
C GLY A 84 -3.45 -1.56 14.68
N SER A 85 -3.17 -2.85 14.75
CA SER A 85 -3.86 -3.84 15.55
C SER A 85 -2.95 -4.55 16.54
N ALA A 86 -3.32 -4.47 17.82
CA ALA A 86 -3.03 -5.50 18.79
C ALA A 86 -3.43 -6.87 18.21
N GLN A 87 -2.49 -7.80 18.18
CA GLN A 87 -2.85 -9.21 18.27
C GLN A 87 -3.10 -9.47 19.76
N VAL A 88 -4.38 -9.52 20.12
CA VAL A 88 -4.89 -9.94 21.44
C VAL A 88 -4.70 -11.46 21.61
N PRO A 89 -4.63 -11.95 22.86
CA PRO A 89 -3.65 -12.94 23.33
C PRO A 89 -3.87 -14.39 22.85
#